data_AF-A0A327W7D7-F1
#
_entry.id   AF-A0A327W7D7-F1
#
_cell.length_a   1.000
_cell.length_b   1.000
_cell.length_c   1.000
_cell.angle_alpha   90.00
_cell.angle_beta   90.00
_cell.angle_gamma   90.00
#
_symmetry.space_group_name_H-M   'P 1'
#
loop_
_entity.id
_entity.type
_entity.pdbx_description
1 polymer ?
#
loop_
_entity_poly.entity_id
_entity_poly.type
_entity_poly.pdbx_seq_one_letter_code
_entity_poly.pdbx_strand_id
1 'polypeptide(L)'
;MSLEDRRSATVRAVLDTAPPPVVPAELCAEAMRRGGRALGRRRVVRRTMWCVLVVAALAFVVWASMARPWVEPPSETTPPLTGW
;
A
#
# COMPACT_ATOMS: atom_id res chain seq x y z
N MET A 1 -27.45 12.77 28.54
CA MET A 1 -26.57 11.59 28.55
C MET A 1 -26.46 11.06 27.14
N SER A 2 -25.25 11.05 26.58
CA SER A 2 -24.99 10.58 25.21
C SER A 2 -25.14 9.06 25.11
N LEU A 3 -25.46 8.53 23.93
CA LEU A 3 -25.46 7.08 23.68
C LEU A 3 -24.07 6.46 23.93
N GLU A 4 -23.02 7.24 23.68
CA GLU A 4 -21.62 6.89 23.97
C GLU A 4 -21.38 6.66 25.47
N ASP A 5 -21.98 7.50 26.34
CA ASP A 5 -21.88 7.37 27.80
C ASP A 5 -22.58 6.11 28.29
N ARG A 6 -23.79 5.85 27.78
CA ARG A 6 -24.57 4.67 28.18
C ARG A 6 -23.85 3.39 27.81
N ARG A 7 -23.28 3.34 26.60
CA ARG A 7 -22.50 2.19 26.12
C ARG A 7 -21.25 1.98 26.97
N SER A 8 -20.55 3.06 27.30
CA SER A 8 -19.34 3.02 28.14
C SER A 8 -19.64 2.55 29.58
N ALA A 9 -20.77 2.99 30.15
CA ALA A 9 -21.22 2.57 31.47
C ALA A 9 -21.57 1.09 31.52
N THR A 10 -22.27 0.58 30.49
CA THR A 10 -22.57 -0.86 30.37
C THR A 10 -21.30 -1.69 30.24
N VAL A 11 -20.31 -1.24 29.47
CA VAL A 11 -19.02 -1.94 29.33
C VAL A 11 -18.28 -2.00 30.67
N ARG A 12 -18.27 -0.92 31.46
CA ARG A 12 -17.67 -0.92 32.81
C ARG A 12 -18.40 -1.86 33.77
N ALA A 13 -19.72 -1.83 33.78
CA ALA A 13 -20.50 -2.73 34.63
C ALA A 13 -20.20 -4.22 34.33
N VAL A 14 -20.05 -4.58 33.05
CA VAL A 14 -19.70 -5.95 32.64
C VAL A 14 -18.26 -6.31 33.03
N LEU A 15 -17.31 -5.38 32.89
CA LEU A 15 -15.91 -5.57 33.29
C LEU A 15 -15.73 -5.66 34.82
N ASP A 16 -16.50 -4.90 35.60
CA ASP A 16 -16.46 -4.94 37.06
C ASP A 16 -17.11 -6.22 37.64
N THR A 17 -18.02 -6.84 36.91
CA THR A 17 -18.74 -8.05 37.38
C THR A 17 -17.92 -9.33 37.21
N ALA A 18 -16.93 -9.35 36.31
CA ALA A 18 -16.19 -10.56 35.96
C ALA A 18 -14.71 -10.45 36.36
N PRO A 19 -14.19 -11.37 37.21
CA PRO A 19 -12.75 -11.51 37.40
C PRO A 19 -12.05 -11.72 36.05
N PRO A 20 -10.91 -11.05 35.78
CA PRO A 20 -10.22 -11.22 34.52
C PRO A 20 -9.81 -12.69 34.37
N PRO A 21 -10.08 -13.33 33.21
CA PRO A 21 -9.70 -14.70 32.99
C PRO A 21 -8.18 -14.84 33.10
N VAL A 22 -7.72 -15.91 33.75
CA VAL A 22 -6.29 -16.22 33.90
C VAL A 22 -5.72 -16.55 32.52
N VAL A 23 -5.14 -15.55 31.87
CA VAL A 23 -4.47 -15.71 30.58
C VAL A 23 -3.03 -16.18 30.82
N PRO A 24 -2.57 -17.26 30.15
CA PRO A 24 -1.18 -17.69 30.21
C PRO A 24 -0.24 -16.57 29.73
N ALA A 25 0.81 -16.27 30.48
CA ALA A 25 1.79 -15.22 30.12
C ALA A 25 2.44 -15.47 28.74
N GLU A 26 2.61 -16.74 28.38
CA GLU A 26 3.17 -17.19 27.09
C GLU A 26 2.27 -16.86 25.89
N LEU A 27 0.98 -16.57 26.10
CA LEU A 27 0.03 -16.29 25.03
C LEU A 27 0.32 -14.95 24.36
N CYS A 28 0.83 -13.96 25.12
CA CYS A 28 1.25 -12.67 24.57
C CYS A 28 2.54 -12.82 23.75
N ALA A 29 3.51 -13.58 24.25
CA ALA A 29 4.76 -13.87 23.55
C ALA A 29 4.51 -14.67 22.25
N GLU A 30 3.64 -15.68 22.29
CA GLU A 30 3.26 -16.50 21.14
C GLU A 30 2.45 -15.67 20.11
N ALA A 31 1.57 -14.78 20.58
CA ALA A 31 0.82 -13.87 19.73
C ALA A 31 1.72 -12.82 19.07
N MET A 32 2.76 -12.30 19.74
CA MET A 32 3.76 -11.44 19.10
C MET A 32 4.58 -12.20 18.07
N ARG A 33 4.93 -13.46 18.35
CA ARG A 33 5.70 -14.33 17.46
C ARG A 33 4.91 -14.75 16.21
N ARG A 34 3.60 -14.97 16.33
CA ARG A 34 2.67 -15.24 15.20
C ARG A 34 2.15 -13.97 14.52
N GLY A 35 2.00 -12.87 15.25
CA GLY A 35 1.26 -11.66 14.86
C GLY A 35 2.00 -10.72 13.92
N GLY A 36 3.33 -10.82 13.81
CA GLY A 36 4.11 -10.00 12.89
C GLY A 36 3.69 -10.14 11.42
N ARG A 37 3.12 -11.28 11.03
CA ARG A 37 2.76 -11.56 9.63
C ARG A 37 1.36 -11.08 9.23
N ALA A 38 0.40 -11.00 10.16
CA ALA A 38 -1.00 -10.72 9.82
C ALA A 38 -1.29 -9.22 9.66
N LEU A 39 -0.74 -8.38 10.53
CA LEU A 39 -0.87 -6.91 10.44
C LEU A 39 0.13 -6.31 9.45
N GLY A 40 1.30 -6.94 9.33
CA GLY A 40 2.30 -6.59 8.32
C GLY A 40 1.79 -6.78 6.91
N ARG A 41 1.02 -7.85 6.64
CA ARG A 41 0.52 -8.18 5.29
C ARG A 41 -0.21 -7.04 4.60
N ARG A 42 -1.13 -6.32 5.27
CA ARG A 42 -1.84 -5.22 4.62
C ARG A 42 -0.95 -4.02 4.30
N ARG A 43 -0.01 -3.70 5.20
CA ARG A 43 0.95 -2.61 4.99
C ARG A 43 2.01 -2.97 3.95
N VAL A 44 2.52 -4.19 4.01
CA VAL A 44 3.49 -4.75 3.06
C VAL A 44 2.86 -4.87 1.69
N VAL A 45 1.65 -5.43 1.55
CA VAL A 45 0.94 -5.52 0.26
C VAL A 45 0.70 -4.14 -0.34
N ARG A 46 0.28 -3.16 0.47
CA ARG A 46 0.09 -1.79 -0.04
C ARG A 46 1.42 -1.14 -0.46
N ARG A 47 2.50 -1.37 0.31
CA ARG A 47 3.83 -0.84 0.00
C ARG A 47 4.43 -1.52 -1.22
N THR A 48 4.31 -2.84 -1.36
CA THR A 48 4.76 -3.57 -2.55
C THR A 48 3.93 -3.19 -3.77
N MET A 49 2.61 -3.05 -3.63
CA MET A 49 1.75 -2.52 -4.71
C MET A 49 2.23 -1.15 -5.16
N TRP A 50 2.48 -0.22 -4.23
CA TRP A 50 3.02 1.10 -4.59
C TRP A 50 4.41 0.99 -5.22
N CYS A 51 5.33 0.19 -4.66
CA CYS A 51 6.65 -0.01 -5.26
C CYS A 51 6.56 -0.54 -6.70
N VAL A 52 5.71 -1.54 -6.95
CA VAL A 52 5.48 -2.08 -8.30
C VAL A 52 4.91 -1.01 -9.22
N LEU A 53 3.96 -0.21 -8.74
CA LEU A 53 3.33 0.86 -9.52
C LEU A 53 4.33 1.97 -9.89
N VAL A 54 5.23 2.35 -8.96
CA VAL A 54 6.34 3.29 -9.24
C VAL A 54 7.31 2.70 -10.25
N VAL A 55 7.72 1.43 -10.09
CA VAL A 55 8.64 0.77 -11.01
C VAL A 55 8.04 0.70 -12.42
N ALA A 56 6.76 0.33 -12.54
CA ALA A 56 6.06 0.30 -13.81
C ALA A 56 5.97 1.69 -14.46
N ALA A 57 5.66 2.73 -13.68
CA ALA A 57 5.64 4.10 -14.17
C ALA A 57 7.02 4.56 -14.67
N LEU A 58 8.10 4.26 -13.93
CA LEU A 58 9.46 4.58 -14.36
C LEU A 58 9.85 3.83 -15.62
N ALA A 59 9.56 2.54 -15.70
CA ALA A 59 9.82 1.74 -16.89
C ALA A 59 9.08 2.31 -18.12
N PHE A 60 7.82 2.72 -17.94
CA PHE A 60 7.03 3.37 -18.99
C PHE A 60 7.64 4.71 -19.42
N VAL A 61 8.07 5.56 -18.48
CA VAL A 61 8.72 6.84 -18.79
C VAL A 61 10.04 6.64 -19.52
N VAL A 62 10.87 5.68 -19.09
CA VAL A 62 12.14 5.34 -19.75
C VAL A 62 11.88 4.82 -21.16
N TRP A 63 10.88 3.95 -21.32
CA TRP A 63 10.50 3.46 -22.64
C TRP A 63 10.02 4.60 -23.54
N ALA A 64 9.13 5.46 -23.04
CA ALA A 64 8.58 6.58 -23.80
C ALA A 64 9.65 7.61 -24.19
N SER A 65 10.66 7.82 -23.33
CA SER A 65 11.78 8.72 -23.63
C SER A 65 12.77 8.12 -24.63
N MET A 66 12.95 6.80 -24.64
CA MET A 66 13.78 6.12 -25.64
C MET A 66 13.09 6.03 -27.00
N ALA A 67 11.85 5.56 -27.02
CA ALA A 67 11.10 5.33 -28.25
C ALA A 67 10.70 6.64 -28.93
N ARG A 68 10.64 7.75 -28.18
CA ARG A 68 10.15 9.07 -28.64
C ARG A 68 9.03 8.94 -29.67
N PRO A 69 7.94 8.21 -29.38
CA PRO A 69 6.90 7.91 -30.38
C PRO A 69 6.18 9.16 -30.88
N TRP A 70 6.35 10.27 -30.17
CA TRP A 70 5.83 11.61 -30.48
C TRP A 70 6.75 12.42 -31.39
N VAL A 71 7.92 11.89 -31.78
CA VAL A 71 8.76 12.51 -32.80
C VAL A 71 8.17 12.13 -34.14
N GLU A 72 7.54 13.12 -34.78
CA GLU A 72 7.17 13.05 -36.19
C GLU A 72 8.43 12.60 -36.97
N PRO A 73 8.37 11.48 -37.73
CA PRO A 73 9.48 11.10 -38.58
C PRO A 73 9.79 12.30 -39.48
N PRO A 74 11.06 12.73 -39.59
CA PRO A 74 11.41 13.88 -40.42
C PRO A 74 10.83 13.62 -41.80
N SER A 75 9.89 14.47 -42.20
CA SER A 75 9.19 14.34 -43.46
C SER A 75 10.25 14.32 -44.56
N GLU A 76 10.42 13.17 -45.21
CA GLU A 76 11.26 12.98 -46.41
C GLU A 76 10.68 13.74 -47.62
N THR A 77 10.17 14.94 -47.41
CA THR A 77 9.61 15.82 -48.43
C THR A 77 10.51 17.02 -48.66
N THR A 78 11.81 16.86 -48.47
CA THR A 78 12.77 17.68 -49.19
C THR A 78 13.38 16.78 -50.26
N PRO A 79 12.92 16.84 -51.52
CA PRO A 79 13.64 16.19 -52.61
C PRO A 79 15.09 16.70 -52.55
N PRO A 80 16.10 15.81 -52.74
CA PRO A 80 17.47 16.23 -52.68
C PRO A 80 17.66 17.39 -53.65
N LEU A 81 18.08 18.55 -53.13
CA LEU A 81 18.63 19.63 -53.94
C LEU A 81 19.93 19.06 -54.53
N THR A 82 19.80 18.35 -55.65
CA THR A 82 20.91 17.98 -56.51
C THR A 82 21.43 19.27 -57.13
N GLY A 83 22.25 19.99 -56.36
CA GLY A 83 23.04 21.11 -56.82
C GLY A 83 24.24 20.57 -57.59
N TRP A 84 23.99 20.24 -58.85
CA TRP A 84 24.99 20.16 -59.91
C TRP A 84 24.45 20.87 -61.14
#